data_AF-A0A1D6L9I5-F1
#
_entry.id   AF-A0A1D6L9I5-F1
#
_cell.length_a   1.000
_cell.length_b   1.000
_cell.length_c   1.000
_cell.angle_alpha   90.00
_cell.angle_beta   90.00
_cell.angle_gamma   90.00
#
_symmetry.space_group_name_H-M   'P 1'
#
loop_
_entity.id
_entity.type
_entity.pdbx_description
1 polymer ?
#
loop_
_entity_poly.entity_id
_entity_poly.type
_entity_poly.pdbx_seq_one_letter_code
_entity_poly.pdbx_strand_id
1 'polypeptide(L)'
;MDMAPAAVSSNPRSVEEIFKDFSGRRAGLVRALTSGNERIGVSFVLRADKENLCLYGLPNGSWEVSPPADEVPPELPEPALGINFARDGMQRRDWLSLVAVHSDSWLISVAFFYGARLNANDRYQFCPVAHAGCYSLFQSVAWCSLRA
;
A
#
# COMPACT_ATOMS: atom_id res chain seq x y z
N MET A 1 21.42 -23.65 -22.95
CA MET A 1 21.04 -22.67 -21.91
C MET A 1 19.53 -22.59 -21.93
N ASP A 2 18.89 -23.48 -21.18
CA ASP A 2 17.43 -23.51 -21.03
C ASP A 2 17.00 -22.33 -20.18
N MET A 3 16.43 -21.30 -20.83
CA MET A 3 15.72 -20.24 -20.14
C MET A 3 14.41 -20.84 -19.61
N ALA A 4 14.33 -21.08 -18.31
CA ALA A 4 13.08 -21.36 -17.64
C ALA A 4 12.09 -20.20 -17.93
N PRO A 5 10.83 -20.47 -18.26
CA PRO A 5 9.87 -19.40 -18.51
C PRO A 5 9.71 -18.59 -17.22
N ALA A 6 9.94 -17.28 -17.32
CA ALA A 6 9.61 -16.35 -16.25
C ALA A 6 8.15 -16.59 -15.87
N ALA A 7 7.89 -16.88 -14.59
CA ALA A 7 6.54 -17.05 -14.10
C ALA A 7 5.76 -15.77 -14.39
N VAL A 8 4.90 -15.81 -15.41
CA VAL A 8 3.96 -14.74 -15.69
C VAL A 8 3.08 -14.66 -14.46
N SER A 9 3.31 -13.64 -13.63
CA SER A 9 2.46 -13.32 -12.50
C SER A 9 1.09 -12.95 -13.05
N SER A 10 0.20 -13.94 -13.19
CA SER A 10 -1.17 -13.70 -13.61
C SER A 10 -1.88 -12.84 -12.57
N ASN A 11 -2.59 -11.80 -13.01
CA ASN A 11 -3.39 -10.95 -12.13
C ASN A 11 -4.33 -11.81 -11.26
N PRO A 12 -4.46 -11.52 -9.95
CA PRO A 12 -5.36 -12.24 -9.04
C PRO A 12 -6.81 -12.25 -9.56
N ARG A 13 -7.49 -13.40 -9.50
CA ARG A 13 -8.87 -13.55 -9.99
C ARG A 13 -9.82 -14.18 -8.98
N SER A 14 -9.32 -14.95 -8.00
CA SER A 14 -10.14 -15.50 -6.90
C SER A 14 -10.13 -14.59 -5.67
N VAL A 15 -11.11 -14.77 -4.78
CA VAL A 15 -11.18 -14.03 -3.50
C VAL A 15 -9.91 -14.27 -2.67
N GLU A 16 -9.42 -15.51 -2.63
CA GLU A 16 -8.23 -15.91 -1.87
C GLU A 16 -6.96 -15.29 -2.46
N GLU A 17 -6.83 -15.26 -3.79
CA GLU A 17 -5.69 -14.65 -4.47
C GLU A 17 -5.66 -13.14 -4.24
N ILE A 18 -6.82 -12.48 -4.34
CA ILE A 18 -6.95 -11.04 -4.10
C ILE A 18 -6.65 -10.72 -2.63
N PHE A 19 -7.14 -11.55 -1.69
CA PHE A 19 -6.84 -11.38 -0.28
C PHE A 19 -5.36 -11.60 0.03
N LYS A 20 -4.70 -12.56 -0.64
CA LYS A 20 -3.25 -12.77 -0.52
C LYS A 20 -2.45 -11.57 -1.03
N ASP A 21 -2.81 -11.02 -2.19
CA ASP A 21 -2.21 -9.80 -2.74
C ASP A 21 -2.39 -8.62 -1.76
N PHE A 22 -3.63 -8.35 -1.34
CA PHE A 22 -3.95 -7.32 -0.35
C PHE A 22 -3.12 -7.45 0.93
N SER A 23 -3.05 -8.67 1.47
CA SER A 23 -2.33 -8.98 2.72
C SER A 23 -0.83 -8.75 2.58
N GLY A 24 -0.24 -9.14 1.45
CA GLY A 24 1.15 -8.87 1.11
C GLY A 24 1.44 -7.37 1.08
N ARG A 25 0.69 -6.62 0.26
CA ARG A 25 0.88 -5.17 0.14
C ARG A 25 0.70 -4.46 1.48
N ARG A 26 -0.34 -4.82 2.24
CA ARG A 26 -0.58 -4.30 3.59
C ARG A 26 0.60 -4.57 4.52
N ALA A 27 1.16 -5.78 4.51
CA ALA A 27 2.30 -6.10 5.36
C ALA A 27 3.52 -5.22 5.05
N GLY A 28 3.74 -4.86 3.78
CA GLY A 28 4.78 -3.91 3.38
C GLY A 28 4.55 -2.52 3.94
N LEU A 29 3.32 -2.00 3.79
CA LEU A 29 2.94 -0.68 4.28
C LEU A 29 2.96 -0.58 5.81
N VAL A 30 2.54 -1.63 6.53
CA VAL A 30 2.71 -1.71 7.99
C VAL A 30 4.18 -1.56 8.33
N ARG A 31 5.09 -2.34 7.72
CA ARG A 31 6.53 -2.24 8.00
C ARG A 31 7.10 -0.87 7.66
N ALA A 32 6.60 -0.23 6.60
CA ALA A 32 7.00 1.11 6.22
C ALA A 32 6.62 2.17 7.28
N LEU A 33 5.44 2.02 7.89
CA LEU A 33 4.81 3.06 8.73
C LEU A 33 4.88 2.82 10.26
N THR A 34 5.06 1.58 10.74
CA THR A 34 4.98 1.24 12.18
C THR A 34 6.28 0.75 12.80
N SER A 35 7.18 0.17 12.01
CA SER A 35 8.55 0.00 12.47
C SER A 35 9.11 1.40 12.68
N GLY A 36 9.89 1.67 13.73
CA GLY A 36 10.54 2.97 14.00
C GLY A 36 11.55 3.37 12.90
N ASN A 37 11.10 3.33 11.66
CA ASN A 37 11.85 3.18 10.45
C ASN A 37 12.11 4.59 9.97
N GLU A 38 13.19 5.17 10.46
CA GLU A 38 13.71 6.42 9.92
C GLU A 38 13.92 6.32 8.41
N ARG A 39 14.08 5.11 7.85
CA ARG A 39 14.24 4.88 6.41
C ARG A 39 13.11 5.43 5.55
N ILE A 40 11.85 5.38 5.98
CA ILE A 40 10.77 6.00 5.16
C ILE A 40 10.95 7.53 5.16
N GLY A 41 11.23 8.09 6.34
CA GLY A 41 11.61 9.49 6.47
C GLY A 41 12.83 9.80 5.60
N VAL A 42 13.98 9.19 5.82
CA VAL A 42 15.20 9.41 5.03
C VAL A 42 14.94 9.26 3.53
N SER A 43 14.19 8.24 3.08
CA SER A 43 13.82 8.06 1.66
C SER A 43 13.06 9.27 1.11
N PHE A 44 12.11 9.82 1.87
CA PHE A 44 11.39 11.02 1.48
C PHE A 44 12.22 12.31 1.66
N VAL A 45 13.18 12.38 2.59
CA VAL A 45 14.07 13.57 2.75
C VAL A 45 15.01 13.67 1.57
N LEU A 46 15.67 12.55 1.24
CA LEU A 46 16.67 12.48 0.16
C LEU A 46 16.10 12.83 -1.21
N ARG A 47 14.77 12.87 -1.33
CA ARG A 47 14.04 13.09 -2.58
C ARG A 47 12.98 14.20 -2.46
N ALA A 48 12.99 14.97 -1.36
CA ALA A 48 11.98 16.01 -1.09
C ALA A 48 12.00 17.14 -2.13
N ASP A 49 13.14 17.37 -2.77
CA ASP A 49 13.43 18.48 -3.67
C ASP A 49 13.26 18.14 -5.16
N LYS A 50 12.92 16.89 -5.51
CA LYS A 50 13.08 16.41 -6.89
C LYS A 50 11.78 16.07 -7.60
N GLU A 51 10.85 15.30 -7.03
CA GLU A 51 9.65 14.84 -7.75
C GLU A 51 8.49 14.49 -6.79
N ASN A 52 7.26 14.41 -7.30
CA ASN A 52 6.10 13.96 -6.52
C ASN A 52 6.18 12.44 -6.30
N LEU A 53 6.21 12.00 -5.03
CA LEU A 53 6.42 10.59 -4.70
C LEU A 53 5.17 9.91 -4.15
N CYS A 54 5.08 8.60 -4.41
CA CYS A 54 4.08 7.69 -3.89
C CYS A 54 4.73 6.65 -2.95
N LEU A 55 3.93 6.05 -2.07
CA LEU A 55 4.34 4.88 -1.28
C LEU A 55 3.59 3.65 -1.79
N TYR A 56 4.33 2.65 -2.27
CA TYR A 56 3.79 1.40 -2.77
C TYR A 56 4.02 0.27 -1.79
N GLY A 57 2.97 -0.54 -1.58
CA GLY A 57 3.05 -1.86 -0.99
C GLY A 57 3.07 -2.92 -2.11
N LEU A 58 4.01 -3.87 -2.02
CA LEU A 58 4.19 -4.90 -3.03
C LEU A 58 3.62 -6.26 -2.56
N PRO A 59 3.14 -7.13 -3.48
CA PRO A 59 2.48 -8.40 -3.12
C PRO A 59 3.38 -9.38 -2.36
N ASN A 60 4.70 -9.30 -2.57
CA ASN A 60 5.71 -10.07 -1.86
C ASN A 60 5.93 -9.58 -0.41
N GLY A 61 5.19 -8.55 0.03
CA GLY A 61 5.32 -7.95 1.33
C GLY A 61 6.30 -6.79 1.41
N SER A 62 7.12 -6.48 0.41
CA SER A 62 8.02 -5.31 0.48
C SER A 62 7.26 -4.00 0.24
N TRP A 63 7.96 -2.87 0.42
CA TRP A 63 7.43 -1.54 0.11
C TRP A 63 8.50 -0.75 -0.62
N GLU A 64 8.07 0.24 -1.40
CA GLU A 64 8.95 1.13 -2.15
C GLU A 64 8.39 2.55 -2.22
N VAL A 65 9.29 3.51 -2.42
CA VAL A 65 8.95 4.91 -2.65
C VAL A 65 9.47 5.28 -4.03
N SER A 66 8.56 5.59 -4.94
CA SER A 66 8.85 5.89 -6.34
C SER A 66 7.90 6.96 -6.86
N PRO A 67 8.24 7.63 -7.98
CA PRO A 67 7.28 8.41 -8.76
C PRO A 67 6.09 7.54 -9.23
N PRO A 68 4.95 8.16 -9.60
CA PRO A 68 3.83 7.45 -10.21
C PRO A 68 4.22 6.82 -11.55
N ALA A 69 3.44 5.86 -12.05
CA ALA A 69 3.72 5.27 -13.35
C ALA A 69 3.68 6.32 -14.48
N ASP A 70 4.62 6.21 -15.42
CA ASP A 70 4.66 7.06 -16.62
C ASP A 70 3.58 6.67 -17.66
N GLU A 71 3.03 5.45 -17.55
CA GLU A 71 2.02 4.93 -18.47
C GLU A 71 0.64 5.57 -18.26
N VAL A 72 -0.04 5.91 -19.36
CA VAL A 72 -1.35 6.57 -19.34
C VAL A 72 -2.37 5.81 -20.21
N PRO A 73 -3.40 5.17 -19.63
CA PRO A 73 -3.66 4.99 -18.20
C PRO A 73 -2.78 3.90 -17.56
N PRO A 74 -2.47 4.00 -16.26
CA PRO A 74 -1.75 2.95 -15.54
C PRO A 74 -2.59 1.67 -15.40
N GLU A 75 -1.91 0.52 -15.25
CA GLU A 75 -2.58 -0.79 -15.10
C GLU A 75 -3.34 -0.89 -13.78
N LEU A 76 -2.78 -0.36 -12.69
CA LEU A 76 -3.38 -0.40 -11.36
C LEU A 76 -3.75 1.01 -10.88
N PRO A 77 -4.72 1.14 -9.95
CA PRO A 77 -4.96 2.40 -9.26
C PRO A 77 -3.67 2.94 -8.64
N GLU A 78 -3.41 4.22 -8.82
CA GLU A 78 -2.22 4.89 -8.27
C GLU A 78 -2.41 5.27 -6.79
N PRO A 79 -1.37 5.14 -5.94
CA PRO A 79 -1.38 5.67 -4.58
C PRO A 79 -1.47 7.20 -4.55
N ALA A 80 -1.60 7.75 -3.34
CA ALA A 80 -1.55 9.20 -3.14
C ALA A 80 -0.20 9.78 -3.56
N LEU A 81 -0.25 10.71 -4.51
CA LEU A 81 0.90 11.40 -5.07
C LEU A 81 1.32 12.60 -4.21
N GLY A 82 2.63 12.79 -4.05
CA GLY A 82 3.17 13.99 -3.42
C GLY A 82 3.12 13.96 -1.88
N ILE A 83 3.07 12.77 -1.27
CA ILE A 83 3.09 12.64 0.20
C ILE A 83 4.37 13.21 0.83
N ASN A 84 5.44 13.39 0.05
CA ASN A 84 6.66 14.08 0.47
C ASN A 84 6.48 15.56 0.79
N PHE A 85 5.58 16.29 0.10
CA PHE A 85 5.42 17.74 0.33
C PHE A 85 4.77 18.08 1.66
N ALA A 86 3.83 17.25 2.10
CA ALA A 86 3.12 17.47 3.36
C ALA A 86 4.01 17.22 4.60
N ARG A 87 5.17 16.58 4.43
CA ARG A 87 5.96 16.06 5.52
C ARG A 87 6.53 17.12 6.45
N ASP A 88 7.21 18.11 5.89
CA ASP A 88 7.89 19.13 6.71
C ASP A 88 6.91 20.19 7.24
N GLY A 89 5.66 20.18 6.74
CA GLY A 89 4.58 21.07 7.17
C GLY A 89 3.75 20.56 8.35
N MET A 90 4.01 19.37 8.90
CA MET A 90 3.25 18.83 10.04
C MET A 90 4.09 17.93 10.95
N GLN A 91 3.56 17.61 12.13
CA GLN A 91 4.21 16.68 13.05
C GLN A 91 4.35 15.31 12.38
N ARG A 92 5.50 14.65 12.58
CA ARG A 92 5.81 13.33 12.00
C ARG A 92 4.68 12.32 12.21
N ARG A 93 4.04 12.31 13.38
CA ARG A 93 2.92 11.42 13.71
C ARG A 93 1.70 11.68 12.82
N ASP A 94 1.36 12.94 12.62
CA ASP A 94 0.21 13.35 11.82
C ASP A 94 0.48 13.07 10.34
N TRP A 95 1.71 13.27 9.88
CA TRP A 95 2.14 12.88 8.53
C TRP A 95 2.06 11.36 8.30
N LEU A 96 2.58 10.55 9.22
CA LEU A 96 2.46 9.09 9.14
C LEU A 96 1.00 8.64 9.13
N SER A 97 0.15 9.32 9.90
CA SER A 97 -1.29 9.05 9.95
C SER A 97 -1.97 9.39 8.63
N LEU A 98 -1.63 10.53 8.03
CA LEU A 98 -2.11 10.92 6.70
C LEU A 98 -1.72 9.87 5.64
N VAL A 99 -0.44 9.49 5.61
CA VAL A 99 0.04 8.46 4.67
C VAL A 99 -0.66 7.12 4.91
N ALA A 100 -0.92 6.74 6.15
CA ALA A 100 -1.64 5.51 6.49
C ALA A 100 -3.08 5.50 5.96
N VAL A 101 -3.83 6.60 6.12
CA VAL A 101 -5.21 6.72 5.61
C VAL A 101 -5.24 6.61 4.09
N HIS A 102 -4.35 7.31 3.39
CA HIS A 102 -4.27 7.20 1.93
C HIS A 102 -3.86 5.79 1.47
N SER A 103 -2.96 5.14 2.22
CA SER A 103 -2.54 3.76 1.96
C SER A 103 -3.70 2.77 2.13
N ASP A 104 -4.53 2.94 3.17
CA ASP A 104 -5.72 2.11 3.39
C ASP A 104 -6.70 2.23 2.20
N SER A 105 -6.98 3.45 1.74
CA SER A 105 -7.84 3.70 0.57
C SER A 105 -7.27 3.06 -0.70
N TRP A 106 -5.96 3.19 -0.93
CA TRP A 106 -5.29 2.61 -2.08
C TRP A 106 -5.36 1.08 -2.10
N LEU A 107 -5.10 0.41 -0.97
CA LEU A 107 -5.19 -1.04 -0.86
C LEU A 107 -6.59 -1.57 -1.21
N ILE A 108 -7.63 -0.88 -0.74
CA ILE A 108 -9.02 -1.23 -1.08
C ILE A 108 -9.27 -1.03 -2.57
N SER A 109 -8.79 0.08 -3.15
CA SER A 109 -8.94 0.36 -4.59
C SER A 109 -8.30 -0.73 -5.45
N VAL A 110 -7.06 -1.15 -5.16
CA VAL A 110 -6.35 -2.23 -5.87
C VAL A 110 -7.09 -3.56 -5.74
N ALA A 111 -7.55 -3.90 -4.54
CA ALA A 111 -8.25 -5.15 -4.33
C ALA A 111 -9.59 -5.22 -5.10
N PHE A 112 -10.36 -4.14 -5.11
CA PHE A 112 -11.61 -4.07 -5.88
C PHE A 112 -11.37 -3.91 -7.39
N PHE A 113 -10.21 -3.40 -7.82
CA PHE A 113 -9.80 -3.42 -9.22
C PHE A 113 -9.65 -4.87 -9.71
N TYR A 114 -8.89 -5.71 -8.99
CA TYR A 114 -8.82 -7.14 -9.31
C TYR A 114 -10.17 -7.85 -9.11
N GLY A 115 -10.93 -7.43 -8.10
CA GLY A 115 -12.26 -7.94 -7.79
C GLY A 115 -13.38 -7.47 -8.72
N ALA A 116 -13.09 -6.72 -9.80
CA ALA A 116 -14.11 -6.13 -10.66
C ALA A 116 -15.08 -7.16 -11.27
N ARG A 117 -14.62 -8.40 -11.48
CA ARG A 117 -15.41 -9.50 -12.05
C ARG A 117 -16.07 -10.41 -11.01
N LEU A 118 -15.82 -10.17 -9.72
CA LEU A 118 -16.43 -10.92 -8.62
C LEU A 118 -17.92 -10.58 -8.48
N ASN A 119 -18.73 -11.58 -8.11
CA ASN A 119 -20.14 -11.38 -7.83
C ASN A 119 -20.36 -10.69 -6.46
N ALA A 120 -21.61 -10.37 -6.11
CA ALA A 120 -21.92 -9.67 -4.87
C ALA A 120 -21.52 -10.45 -3.60
N ASN A 121 -21.69 -11.78 -3.59
CA ASN A 121 -21.31 -12.63 -2.46
C ASN A 121 -19.79 -12.70 -2.30
N ASP A 122 -19.05 -12.86 -3.39
CA ASP A 122 -17.59 -12.89 -3.39
C ASP A 122 -17.01 -11.57 -2.86
N ARG A 123 -17.58 -10.43 -3.26
CA ARG A 123 -17.20 -9.09 -2.75
C ARG A 123 -17.51 -8.93 -1.27
N TYR A 124 -18.63 -9.51 -0.81
CA TYR A 124 -18.98 -9.51 0.61
C TYR A 124 -18.00 -10.35 1.44
N GLN A 125 -17.63 -11.55 0.94
CA GLN A 125 -16.63 -12.41 1.58
C GLN A 125 -15.23 -11.79 1.61
N PHE A 126 -14.86 -11.04 0.57
CA PHE A 126 -13.59 -10.32 0.53
C PHE A 126 -13.48 -9.20 1.57
N CYS A 127 -14.61 -8.57 1.96
CA CYS A 127 -14.63 -7.32 2.72
C CYS A 127 -13.57 -7.32 3.85
N PRO A 128 -12.49 -6.51 3.73
CA PRO A 128 -11.37 -6.55 4.67
C PRO A 128 -11.79 -6.22 6.11
N VAL A 129 -12.91 -5.51 6.26
CA VAL A 129 -13.54 -5.16 7.54
C VAL A 129 -14.25 -6.36 8.19
N ALA A 130 -14.71 -7.33 7.38
CA ALA A 130 -15.36 -8.55 7.86
C ALA A 130 -14.36 -9.62 8.31
N HIS A 131 -13.11 -9.57 7.84
CA HIS A 131 -12.03 -10.42 8.33
C HIS A 131 -11.54 -9.92 9.71
N ALA A 132 -12.12 -10.50 10.77
CA ALA A 132 -11.74 -10.23 12.15
C ALA A 132 -10.20 -10.29 12.32
N GLY A 133 -9.58 -9.15 12.67
CA GLY A 133 -8.15 -9.05 12.97
C GLY A 133 -7.32 -8.13 12.05
N CYS A 134 -7.88 -7.65 10.93
CA CYS A 134 -7.20 -6.64 10.11
C CYS A 134 -7.55 -5.22 10.58
N TYR A 135 -6.83 -4.73 11.60
CA TYR A 135 -6.86 -3.29 11.91
C TYR A 135 -6.46 -2.49 10.66
N SER A 136 -7.05 -1.32 10.45
CA SER A 136 -6.58 -0.43 9.38
C SER A 136 -5.10 -0.05 9.60
N LEU A 137 -4.40 0.36 8.55
CA LEU A 137 -3.04 0.90 8.69
C LEU A 137 -3.06 2.10 9.63
N PHE A 138 -4.08 2.96 9.53
CA PHE A 138 -4.26 4.07 10.47
C PHE A 138 -4.36 3.60 11.93
N GLN A 139 -5.18 2.59 12.22
CA GLN A 139 -5.28 2.01 13.55
C GLN A 139 -3.95 1.40 14.02
N SER A 140 -3.21 0.75 13.12
CA SER A 140 -1.91 0.14 13.41
C SER A 140 -0.85 1.21 13.77
N VAL A 141 -0.81 2.32 13.02
CA VAL A 141 0.10 3.45 13.27
C VAL A 141 -0.26 4.20 14.55
N ALA A 142 -1.56 4.44 14.78
CA ALA A 142 -2.03 5.07 16.01
C ALA A 142 -1.70 4.22 17.25
N TRP A 143 -1.89 2.90 17.16
CA TRP A 143 -1.60 1.98 18.27
C TRP A 143 -0.10 1.90 18.60
N CYS A 144 0.77 1.87 17.58
CA CYS A 144 2.22 1.93 17.78
C CYS A 144 2.64 3.26 18.44
N SER A 145 2.01 4.37 18.06
CA SER A 145 2.32 5.70 18.62
C SER A 145 1.90 5.86 20.09
N LEU A 146 0.96 5.06 20.58
CA LEU A 146 0.52 5.07 21.99
C LEU A 146 1.41 4.22 22.92
N ARG A 147 2.27 3.37 22.35
CA ARG A 147 3.18 2.48 23.10
C ARG A 147 4.63 2.99 23.16
N ALA A 148 4.94 4.10 22.50
CA ALA A 148 6.27 4.70 22.42
C ALA A 148 6.45 5.85 23.43
#